data_AF-A0A5Q4BJ15-F1
#
_entry.id   AF-A0A5Q4BJ15-F1
#
_cell.length_a   1.000
_cell.length_b   1.000
_cell.length_c   1.000
_cell.angle_alpha   90.00
_cell.angle_beta   90.00
_cell.angle_gamma   90.00
#
_symmetry.space_group_name_H-M   'P 1'
#
loop_
_entity.id
_entity.type
_entity.pdbx_description
1 polymer ?
#
loop_
_entity_poly.entity_id
_entity_poly.type
_entity_poly.pdbx_seq_one_letter_code
_entity_poly.pdbx_strand_id
1 'polypeptide(L)'
;MAAGRVLRDLSARRASRPPACFSPATVRPFSSTAQSRLKALKNPPPSPAPYTSQFPPAANAADAALANLSHLTPAQITALLSTPPKSPPPPPPPPPGAVPQTDGQQPPRSRLSRALWALAFFLLGYKLTADEMATWRFAHPFMHPPVETKDADEIAMYREHTTYDALEDYPILQSMVPQVNEAGTRAVRTDWEQWEPYQDFSAETLSKHLCGGTLNNPNALGLVHLVFRNRLTGEIILAIMFGDGTSGWPSIVHGGMLSTIMDEAMARLAALNFSANTAVTARLSMDFKIPVSPRMLYIVRVNKVLPEYQKQGSDEDKTDRKMWVAGRMEGPDGATVLEARGLFVVPKGVHMQPLGKHF
;
A
#
# COMPACT_ATOMS: atom_id res chain seq x y z
N MET A 1 60.78 9.88 -74.93
CA MET A 1 59.94 10.93 -74.31
C MET A 1 59.47 10.37 -72.96
N ALA A 2 60.28 10.55 -71.91
CA ALA A 2 60.06 11.46 -70.78
C ALA A 2 58.88 11.01 -69.88
N ALA A 3 59.09 10.34 -68.73
CA ALA A 3 59.54 10.85 -67.41
C ALA A 3 58.54 11.86 -66.81
N GLY A 4 58.14 11.89 -65.54
CA GLY A 4 58.59 11.30 -64.29
C GLY A 4 57.91 12.08 -63.13
N ARG A 5 57.98 11.55 -61.91
CA ARG A 5 57.49 12.14 -60.64
C ARG A 5 57.94 13.59 -60.40
N VAL A 6 57.08 14.39 -59.76
CA VAL A 6 57.40 15.49 -58.80
C VAL A 6 56.16 15.61 -57.87
N LEU A 7 56.11 15.20 -56.59
CA LEU A 7 56.82 15.54 -55.33
C LEU A 7 56.66 16.98 -54.81
N ARG A 8 56.09 17.07 -53.59
CA ARG A 8 56.49 17.93 -52.44
C ARG A 8 56.36 19.45 -52.62
N ASP A 9 56.19 20.28 -51.60
CA ASP A 9 56.33 20.25 -50.14
C ASP A 9 55.48 21.47 -49.66
N LEU A 10 54.94 21.57 -48.44
CA LEU A 10 55.73 21.93 -47.26
C LEU A 10 54.90 21.64 -46.00
N SER A 11 55.49 20.79 -45.16
CA SER A 11 55.29 20.72 -43.73
C SER A 11 55.63 22.04 -43.01
N ALA A 12 54.92 22.37 -41.93
CA ALA A 12 55.49 22.42 -40.56
C ALA A 12 54.72 23.34 -39.58
N ARG A 13 54.27 22.71 -38.48
CA ARG A 13 54.30 23.18 -37.07
C ARG A 13 53.43 24.39 -36.68
N ARG A 14 52.38 24.15 -35.87
CA ARG A 14 52.36 24.54 -34.44
C ARG A 14 51.17 23.95 -33.64
N ALA A 15 51.52 23.25 -32.57
CA ALA A 15 50.91 23.21 -31.25
C ALA A 15 49.37 23.08 -31.08
N SER A 16 48.95 21.86 -30.73
CA SER A 16 48.22 21.53 -29.49
C SER A 16 47.30 22.59 -28.86
N ARG A 17 45.99 22.44 -29.08
CA ARG A 17 44.95 22.68 -28.07
C ARG A 17 43.66 21.95 -28.50
N PRO A 18 43.19 20.92 -27.77
CA PRO A 18 41.87 20.37 -28.04
C PRO A 18 40.80 21.39 -27.61
N PRO A 19 39.69 21.53 -28.37
CA PRO A 19 38.53 22.26 -27.89
C PRO A 19 37.94 21.51 -26.68
N ALA A 20 37.52 22.30 -25.70
CA ALA A 20 37.04 21.95 -24.37
C ALA A 20 36.35 20.58 -24.23
N CYS A 21 36.83 19.78 -23.27
CA CYS A 21 36.05 18.71 -22.64
C CYS A 21 34.70 19.26 -22.18
N PHE A 22 33.63 18.88 -22.85
CA PHE A 22 32.33 18.81 -22.21
C PHE A 22 32.28 17.49 -21.44
N SER A 23 32.43 17.57 -20.11
CA SER A 23 32.11 16.47 -19.22
C SER A 23 30.66 16.02 -19.48
N PRO A 24 30.39 14.72 -19.69
CA PRO A 24 29.02 14.24 -19.68
C PRO A 24 28.52 14.42 -18.24
N ALA A 25 27.48 15.24 -18.08
CA ALA A 25 26.78 15.40 -16.83
C ALA A 25 26.37 14.01 -16.33
N THR A 26 26.94 13.62 -15.18
CA THR A 26 26.58 12.40 -14.46
C THR A 26 25.12 12.50 -14.03
N VAL A 27 24.21 11.93 -14.82
CA VAL A 27 22.82 11.75 -14.41
C VAL A 27 22.80 10.65 -13.36
N ARG A 28 22.88 11.06 -12.09
CA ARG A 28 22.67 10.17 -10.95
C ARG A 28 21.19 9.78 -10.91
N PRO A 29 20.84 8.51 -10.67
CA PRO A 29 19.45 8.14 -10.45
C PRO A 29 19.03 8.74 -9.10
N PHE A 30 18.15 9.74 -9.16
CA PHE A 30 17.43 10.37 -8.05
C PHE A 30 18.30 11.13 -7.03
N SER A 31 18.55 12.42 -7.31
CA SER A 31 19.01 13.36 -6.29
C SER A 31 17.79 13.92 -5.53
N SER A 32 17.76 13.77 -4.21
CA SER A 32 16.78 14.47 -3.38
C SER A 32 17.05 15.98 -3.40
N THR A 33 15.99 16.77 -3.55
CA THR A 33 16.04 18.24 -3.54
C THR A 33 16.50 18.76 -2.17
N ALA A 34 17.32 19.81 -2.18
CA ALA A 34 17.96 20.41 -0.99
C ALA A 34 16.99 20.85 0.13
N GLN A 35 15.68 20.98 -0.17
CA GLN A 35 14.65 21.28 0.83
C GLN A 35 14.47 20.16 1.87
N SER A 36 14.88 18.92 1.57
CA SER A 36 14.81 17.78 2.51
C SER A 36 15.87 17.84 3.62
N ARG A 37 17.05 18.44 3.36
CA ARG A 37 18.14 18.52 4.35
C ARG A 37 17.90 19.56 5.45
N LEU A 38 17.12 20.60 5.18
CA LEU A 38 16.85 21.67 6.15
C LEU A 38 15.87 21.28 7.27
N LYS A 39 15.15 20.15 7.13
CA LYS A 39 14.27 19.62 8.20
C LYS A 39 14.99 18.68 9.18
N ALA A 40 16.21 18.23 8.88
CA ALA A 40 16.92 17.24 9.68
C ALA A 40 17.87 17.81 10.76
N LEU A 41 17.89 19.14 10.96
CA LEU A 41 18.78 19.81 11.93
C LEU A 41 18.04 20.48 13.11
N LYS A 42 16.82 20.06 13.42
CA LYS A 42 16.14 20.49 14.65
C LYS A 42 16.17 19.36 15.67
N ASN A 43 16.84 19.63 16.80
CA ASN A 43 16.93 18.73 17.94
C ASN A 43 15.55 18.16 18.31
N PRO A 44 15.47 16.87 18.71
CA PRO A 44 14.20 16.27 19.11
C PRO A 44 13.62 17.00 20.34
N PRO A 45 12.29 17.17 20.42
CA PRO A 45 11.67 17.71 21.63
C PRO A 45 11.88 16.75 22.81
N PRO A 46 12.01 17.26 24.04
CA PRO A 46 12.17 16.41 25.22
C PRO A 46 10.92 15.53 25.44
N SER A 47 11.16 14.28 25.85
CA SER A 47 10.10 13.32 26.17
C SER A 47 9.10 13.90 27.18
N PRO A 48 7.78 13.70 26.99
CA PRO A 48 6.80 14.10 27.98
C PRO A 48 6.98 13.28 29.27
N ALA A 49 6.87 13.95 30.41
CA ALA A 49 6.83 13.31 31.72
C ALA A 49 5.66 12.31 31.82
N PRO A 50 5.78 11.23 32.62
CA PRO A 50 4.71 10.26 32.78
C PRO A 50 3.44 10.93 33.32
N TYR A 51 2.34 10.78 32.59
CA TYR A 51 1.01 11.17 33.02
C TYR A 51 0.65 10.42 34.31
N THR A 52 0.53 11.15 35.42
CA THR A 52 -0.09 10.63 36.64
C THR A 52 -1.60 10.84 36.52
N SER A 53 -2.37 9.76 36.41
CA SER A 53 -3.83 9.83 36.36
C SER A 53 -4.39 10.34 37.70
N GLN A 54 -5.06 11.49 37.67
CA GLN A 54 -5.76 12.06 38.85
C GLN A 54 -7.22 11.58 38.98
N PHE A 55 -7.57 10.44 38.38
CA PHE A 55 -8.87 9.80 38.57
C PHE A 55 -8.67 8.39 39.15
N PRO A 56 -9.22 8.07 40.34
CA PRO A 56 -9.18 6.71 40.84
C PRO A 56 -10.01 5.81 39.90
N PRO A 57 -9.50 4.64 39.49
CA PRO A 57 -10.30 3.69 38.73
C PRO A 57 -11.42 3.17 39.64
N ALA A 58 -12.64 3.11 39.10
CA ALA A 58 -13.82 2.60 39.81
C ALA A 58 -13.65 1.16 40.35
N ALA A 59 -12.63 0.43 39.88
CA ALA A 59 -12.22 -0.88 40.41
C ALA A 59 -11.75 -0.82 41.87
N ASN A 60 -11.05 0.24 42.29
CA ASN A 60 -10.47 0.31 43.64
C ASN A 60 -11.53 0.42 44.75
N ALA A 61 -12.72 0.96 44.46
CA ALA A 61 -13.80 1.06 45.44
C ALA A 61 -14.53 -0.27 45.65
N ALA A 62 -14.70 -1.06 44.59
CA ALA A 62 -15.26 -2.41 44.66
C ALA A 62 -14.30 -3.37 45.37
N ASP A 63 -13.01 -3.27 45.09
CA ASP A 63 -11.97 -4.09 45.72
C ASP A 63 -11.78 -3.75 47.20
N ALA A 64 -11.89 -2.46 47.58
CA ALA A 64 -11.88 -2.05 48.99
C ALA A 64 -13.13 -2.50 49.76
N ALA A 65 -14.30 -2.57 49.10
CA ALA A 65 -15.52 -3.12 49.70
C ALA A 65 -15.41 -4.64 49.89
N LEU A 66 -14.80 -5.35 48.94
CA LEU A 66 -14.55 -6.79 49.04
C LEU A 66 -13.51 -7.15 50.10
N ALA A 67 -12.46 -6.33 50.27
CA ALA A 67 -11.45 -6.53 51.31
C ALA A 67 -12.01 -6.43 52.74
N ASN A 68 -13.09 -5.66 52.95
CA ASN A 68 -13.76 -5.57 54.24
C ASN A 68 -14.68 -6.77 54.55
N LEU A 69 -14.98 -7.62 53.55
CA LEU A 69 -15.81 -8.81 53.70
C LEU A 69 -15.00 -10.09 53.98
N SER A 70 -13.68 -10.08 53.75
CA SER A 70 -12.82 -11.27 53.87
C SER A 70 -12.61 -11.75 55.30
N HIS A 71 -12.97 -10.95 56.31
CA HIS A 71 -12.83 -11.28 57.73
C HIS A 71 -14.13 -11.75 58.40
N LEU A 72 -15.22 -11.90 57.64
CA LEU A 72 -16.53 -12.24 58.18
C LEU A 72 -16.86 -13.72 57.96
N THR A 73 -17.46 -14.35 58.98
CA THR A 73 -17.97 -15.72 58.87
C THR A 73 -19.22 -15.79 57.99
N PRO A 74 -19.53 -16.94 57.35
CA PRO A 74 -20.70 -17.06 56.47
C PRO A 74 -22.05 -16.70 57.13
N ALA A 75 -22.16 -16.90 58.44
CA ALA A 75 -23.33 -16.48 59.22
C ALA A 75 -23.45 -14.95 59.36
N GLN A 76 -22.32 -14.25 59.48
CA GLN A 76 -22.29 -12.77 59.57
C GLN A 76 -22.58 -12.11 58.22
N ILE A 77 -22.11 -12.71 57.12
CA ILE A 77 -22.43 -12.27 55.76
C ILE A 77 -23.93 -12.41 55.49
N THR A 78 -24.53 -13.54 55.89
CA THR A 78 -25.98 -13.78 55.74
C THR A 78 -26.82 -12.84 56.60
N ALA A 79 -26.35 -12.48 57.80
CA ALA A 79 -26.99 -11.48 58.66
C ALA A 79 -26.93 -10.05 58.06
N LEU A 80 -25.84 -9.69 57.38
CA LEU A 80 -25.72 -8.38 56.71
C LEU A 80 -26.66 -8.25 55.51
N LEU A 81 -26.77 -9.30 54.69
CA LEU A 81 -27.63 -9.33 53.50
C LEU A 81 -29.13 -9.43 53.80
N SER A 82 -29.52 -9.85 55.01
CA SER A 82 -30.92 -10.04 55.42
C SER A 82 -31.51 -8.88 56.23
N THR A 83 -30.74 -7.81 56.49
CA THR A 83 -31.26 -6.62 57.16
C THR A 83 -32.05 -5.74 56.18
N PRO A 84 -33.34 -5.42 56.44
CA PRO A 84 -34.06 -4.44 55.62
C PRO A 84 -33.40 -3.06 55.79
N PRO A 85 -33.42 -2.20 54.75
CA PRO A 85 -32.73 -0.92 54.81
C PRO A 85 -33.30 -0.08 55.95
N LYS A 86 -32.46 0.19 56.95
CA LYS A 86 -32.77 1.11 58.04
C LYS A 86 -33.02 2.49 57.43
N SER A 87 -34.23 3.02 57.62
CA SER A 87 -34.56 4.39 57.22
C SER A 87 -33.52 5.37 57.80
N PRO A 88 -33.05 6.36 57.01
CA PRO A 88 -32.02 7.27 57.47
C PRO A 88 -32.54 8.04 58.71
N PRO A 89 -31.73 8.21 59.76
CA PRO A 89 -32.12 9.04 60.89
C PRO A 89 -32.32 10.50 60.41
N PRO A 90 -33.25 11.24 61.02
CA PRO A 90 -33.46 12.64 60.68
C PRO A 90 -32.16 13.45 60.95
N PRO A 91 -31.86 14.46 60.13
CA PRO A 91 -30.63 15.23 60.28
C PRO A 91 -30.63 15.97 61.62
N PRO A 92 -29.46 16.09 62.30
CA PRO A 92 -29.36 16.86 63.53
C PRO A 92 -29.66 18.34 63.27
N PRO A 93 -30.24 19.06 64.24
CA PRO A 93 -30.52 20.48 64.09
C PRO A 93 -29.21 21.27 63.88
N PRO A 94 -29.21 22.30 63.02
CA PRO A 94 -28.00 23.06 62.72
C PRO A 94 -27.53 23.83 63.97
N PRO A 95 -26.21 23.96 64.18
CA PRO A 95 -25.67 24.78 65.26
C PRO A 95 -26.08 26.26 65.07
N PRO A 96 -26.38 27.01 66.15
CA PRO A 96 -26.76 28.40 66.05
C PRO A 96 -25.54 29.21 65.57
N GLY A 97 -25.58 29.66 64.32
CA GLY A 97 -24.52 30.46 63.70
C GLY A 97 -24.07 30.04 62.31
N ALA A 98 -24.71 29.06 61.67
CA ALA A 98 -24.45 28.74 60.27
C ALA A 98 -24.99 29.86 59.35
N VAL A 99 -24.08 30.70 58.84
CA VAL A 99 -24.28 31.55 57.66
C VAL A 99 -24.83 30.66 56.53
N PRO A 100 -25.80 31.09 55.71
CA PRO A 100 -26.29 30.26 54.61
C PRO A 100 -25.12 29.90 53.70
N GLN A 101 -24.68 28.65 53.73
CA GLN A 101 -23.86 28.10 52.67
C GLN A 101 -24.79 28.04 51.46
N THR A 102 -24.65 29.02 50.57
CA THR A 102 -25.16 28.93 49.21
C THR A 102 -24.66 27.60 48.64
N ASP A 103 -25.57 26.67 48.40
CA ASP A 103 -25.32 25.48 47.59
C ASP A 103 -24.48 25.92 46.40
N GLY A 104 -23.30 25.31 46.25
CA GLY A 104 -22.38 25.60 45.18
C GLY A 104 -23.11 25.44 43.86
N GLN A 105 -23.60 26.56 43.32
CA GLN A 105 -24.04 26.68 41.94
C GLN A 105 -22.83 26.29 41.12
N GLN A 106 -22.80 25.04 40.67
CA GLN A 106 -22.02 24.70 39.49
C GLN A 106 -22.40 25.75 38.45
N PRO A 107 -21.44 26.55 37.94
CA PRO A 107 -21.77 27.63 37.02
C PRO A 107 -22.59 27.01 35.89
N PRO A 108 -23.73 27.61 35.49
CA PRO A 108 -24.56 27.05 34.46
C PRO A 108 -23.67 26.89 33.23
N ARG A 109 -23.33 25.64 32.87
CA ARG A 109 -22.52 25.38 31.67
C ARG A 109 -23.27 26.04 30.53
N SER A 110 -22.74 27.17 30.08
CA SER A 110 -23.49 28.13 29.29
C SER A 110 -23.98 27.44 28.02
N ARG A 111 -25.18 27.80 27.54
CA ARG A 111 -25.67 27.31 26.23
C ARG A 111 -24.64 27.58 25.13
N LEU A 112 -23.81 28.62 25.29
CA LEU A 112 -22.65 28.93 24.47
C LEU A 112 -21.59 27.82 24.49
N SER A 113 -21.20 27.30 25.66
CA SER A 113 -20.24 26.19 25.76
C SER A 113 -20.77 24.93 25.05
N ARG A 114 -22.07 24.63 25.21
CA ARG A 114 -22.70 23.50 24.49
C ARG A 114 -22.75 23.73 22.98
N ALA A 115 -23.06 24.94 22.53
CA ALA A 115 -23.06 25.31 21.13
C ALA A 115 -21.65 25.28 20.51
N LEU A 116 -20.62 25.72 21.25
CA LEU A 116 -19.22 25.65 20.82
C LEU A 116 -18.73 24.20 20.72
N TRP A 117 -19.11 23.34 21.68
CA TRP A 117 -18.83 21.91 21.57
C TRP A 117 -19.57 21.27 20.40
N ALA A 118 -20.85 21.59 20.20
CA ALA A 118 -21.62 21.11 19.05
C ALA A 118 -20.99 21.56 17.72
N LEU A 119 -20.55 22.82 17.61
CA LEU A 119 -19.85 23.33 16.45
C LEU A 119 -18.49 22.66 16.25
N ALA A 120 -17.73 22.42 17.32
CA ALA A 120 -16.46 21.72 17.26
C ALA A 120 -16.63 20.28 16.76
N PHE A 121 -17.60 19.54 17.28
CA PHE A 121 -17.92 18.19 16.81
C PHE A 121 -18.50 18.19 15.40
N PHE A 122 -19.30 19.19 15.03
CA PHE A 122 -19.80 19.35 13.67
C PHE A 122 -18.67 19.65 12.68
N LEU A 123 -17.74 20.55 13.01
CA LEU A 123 -16.58 20.88 12.17
C LEU A 123 -15.61 19.70 12.07
N LEU A 124 -15.40 18.97 13.18
CA LEU A 124 -14.59 17.75 13.17
C LEU A 124 -15.24 16.66 12.32
N GLY A 125 -16.55 16.44 12.48
CA GLY A 125 -17.34 15.53 11.65
C GLY A 125 -17.29 15.93 10.18
N TYR A 126 -17.57 17.21 9.86
CA TYR A 126 -17.50 17.75 8.52
C TYR A 126 -16.11 17.58 7.90
N LYS A 127 -15.02 17.84 8.64
CA LYS A 127 -13.66 17.61 8.12
C LYS A 127 -13.33 16.14 7.89
N LEU A 128 -13.83 15.25 8.75
CA LEU A 128 -13.67 13.80 8.58
C LEU A 128 -14.51 13.25 7.42
N THR A 129 -15.66 13.85 7.13
CA THR A 129 -16.53 13.44 6.00
C THR A 129 -16.20 14.15 4.69
N ALA A 130 -15.61 15.34 4.75
CA ALA A 130 -15.18 16.12 3.58
C ALA A 130 -13.87 15.59 2.99
N ASP A 131 -13.11 14.79 3.75
CA ASP A 131 -12.03 13.99 3.18
C ASP A 131 -12.65 12.76 2.50
N GLU A 132 -12.70 12.78 1.17
CA GLU A 132 -13.21 11.67 0.34
C GLU A 132 -12.55 10.34 0.73
N MET A 133 -11.28 10.38 1.15
CA MET A 133 -10.53 9.18 1.51
C MET A 133 -10.93 8.62 2.87
N ALA A 134 -11.31 9.46 3.84
CA ALA A 134 -11.84 9.01 5.11
C ALA A 134 -13.26 8.44 4.96
N THR A 135 -14.11 9.09 4.15
CA THR A 135 -15.42 8.54 3.78
C THR A 135 -15.28 7.20 3.07
N TRP A 136 -14.34 7.08 2.12
CA TRP A 136 -14.07 5.81 1.45
C TRP A 136 -13.63 4.73 2.45
N ARG A 137 -12.70 5.05 3.35
CA ARG A 137 -12.19 4.07 4.32
C ARG A 137 -13.23 3.64 5.35
N PHE A 138 -14.11 4.53 5.79
CA PHE A 138 -15.01 4.21 6.91
C PHE A 138 -16.44 3.93 6.51
N ALA A 139 -16.94 4.45 5.39
CA ALA A 139 -18.33 4.24 4.96
C ALA A 139 -18.46 3.19 3.85
N HIS A 140 -17.49 3.14 2.92
CA HIS A 140 -17.60 2.28 1.74
C HIS A 140 -17.76 0.78 2.06
N PRO A 141 -17.05 0.19 3.05
CA PRO A 141 -17.24 -1.22 3.40
C PRO A 141 -18.65 -1.56 3.90
N PHE A 142 -19.37 -0.59 4.47
CA PHE A 142 -20.75 -0.78 4.92
C PHE A 142 -21.76 -0.59 3.79
N MET A 143 -21.44 0.23 2.80
CA MET A 143 -22.29 0.48 1.62
C MET A 143 -22.18 -0.65 0.59
N HIS A 144 -20.99 -1.24 0.46
CA HIS A 144 -20.69 -2.31 -0.48
C HIS A 144 -20.25 -3.56 0.28
N PRO A 145 -21.20 -4.42 0.69
CA PRO A 145 -20.86 -5.65 1.39
C PRO A 145 -19.96 -6.54 0.53
N PRO A 146 -19.17 -7.44 1.15
CA PRO A 146 -18.43 -8.45 0.44
C PRO A 146 -19.33 -9.29 -0.47
N VAL A 147 -18.83 -9.70 -1.62
CA VAL A 147 -19.55 -10.56 -2.55
C VAL A 147 -19.57 -11.99 -1.99
N GLU A 148 -20.74 -12.51 -1.62
CA GLU A 148 -20.90 -13.84 -1.03
C GLU A 148 -21.21 -14.92 -2.10
N THR A 149 -20.44 -14.97 -3.18
CA THR A 149 -20.57 -16.03 -4.18
C THR A 149 -19.34 -16.91 -4.25
N LYS A 150 -19.57 -18.21 -4.48
CA LYS A 150 -18.54 -19.21 -4.77
C LYS A 150 -18.62 -19.71 -6.21
N ASP A 151 -19.61 -19.23 -6.97
CA ASP A 151 -19.80 -19.64 -8.35
C ASP A 151 -18.75 -18.96 -9.23
N ALA A 152 -18.08 -19.76 -10.08
CA ALA A 152 -16.98 -19.29 -10.90
C ALA A 152 -17.46 -18.32 -11.99
N ASP A 153 -18.64 -18.59 -12.56
CA ASP A 153 -19.22 -17.78 -13.63
C ASP A 153 -19.63 -16.39 -13.11
N GLU A 154 -20.17 -16.33 -11.89
CA GLU A 154 -20.52 -15.07 -11.25
C GLU A 154 -19.27 -14.24 -10.92
N ILE A 155 -18.21 -14.89 -10.41
CA ILE A 155 -16.91 -14.23 -10.16
C ILE A 155 -16.33 -13.65 -11.44
N ALA A 156 -16.41 -14.38 -12.56
CA ALA A 156 -15.95 -13.91 -13.86
C ALA A 156 -16.77 -12.69 -14.32
N MET A 157 -18.09 -12.72 -14.15
CA MET A 157 -18.97 -11.59 -14.48
C MET A 157 -18.60 -10.33 -13.67
N TYR A 158 -18.39 -10.45 -12.36
CA TYR A 158 -17.95 -9.31 -11.53
C TYR A 158 -16.62 -8.73 -12.00
N ARG A 159 -15.67 -9.60 -12.35
CA ARG A 159 -14.37 -9.17 -12.89
C ARG A 159 -14.54 -8.43 -14.19
N GLU A 160 -15.29 -9.01 -15.13
CA GLU A 160 -15.49 -8.45 -16.45
C GLU A 160 -16.09 -7.04 -16.34
N HIS A 161 -17.17 -6.92 -15.55
CA HIS A 161 -17.85 -5.64 -15.33
C HIS A 161 -16.93 -4.59 -14.71
N THR A 162 -16.24 -4.93 -13.60
CA THR A 162 -15.33 -3.98 -12.93
C THR A 162 -14.14 -3.61 -13.82
N THR A 163 -13.69 -4.54 -14.66
CA THR A 163 -12.61 -4.29 -15.61
C THR A 163 -13.05 -3.35 -16.72
N TYR A 164 -14.27 -3.50 -17.26
CA TYR A 164 -14.83 -2.53 -18.23
C TYR A 164 -14.93 -1.14 -17.61
N ASP A 165 -15.47 -1.02 -16.40
CA ASP A 165 -15.60 0.26 -15.70
C ASP A 165 -14.21 0.89 -15.47
N ALA A 166 -13.22 0.10 -15.05
CA ALA A 166 -11.86 0.57 -14.89
C ALA A 166 -11.19 0.99 -16.21
N LEU A 167 -11.52 0.33 -17.33
CA LEU A 167 -11.06 0.77 -18.64
C LEU A 167 -11.72 2.09 -19.04
N GLU A 168 -12.98 2.33 -18.70
CA GLU A 168 -13.67 3.59 -19.00
C GLU A 168 -13.15 4.76 -18.15
N ASP A 169 -12.98 4.52 -16.84
CA ASP A 169 -12.64 5.56 -15.86
C ASP A 169 -11.18 6.01 -15.91
N TYR A 170 -10.26 5.13 -16.36
CA TYR A 170 -8.82 5.37 -16.28
C TYR A 170 -8.18 5.50 -17.68
N PRO A 171 -7.92 6.74 -18.16
CA PRO A 171 -7.36 6.98 -19.50
C PRO A 171 -6.02 6.28 -19.76
N ILE A 172 -5.24 6.05 -18.69
CA ILE A 172 -3.99 5.31 -18.78
C ILE A 172 -4.20 3.90 -19.34
N LEU A 173 -5.26 3.20 -18.93
CA LEU A 173 -5.55 1.85 -19.40
C LEU A 173 -6.04 1.87 -20.85
N GLN A 174 -6.93 2.81 -21.20
CA GLN A 174 -7.42 2.97 -22.57
C GLN A 174 -6.29 3.16 -23.59
N SER A 175 -5.24 3.88 -23.20
CA SER A 175 -4.09 4.13 -24.06
C SER A 175 -3.27 2.86 -24.39
N MET A 176 -3.39 1.82 -23.57
CA MET A 176 -2.69 0.54 -23.75
C MET A 176 -3.53 -0.50 -24.48
N VAL A 177 -4.85 -0.41 -24.39
CA VAL A 177 -5.80 -1.29 -25.10
C VAL A 177 -5.88 -0.91 -26.59
N PRO A 178 -5.88 -1.89 -27.52
CA PRO A 178 -6.13 -1.63 -28.93
C PRO A 178 -7.48 -0.94 -29.16
N GLN A 179 -7.46 0.30 -29.67
CA GLN A 179 -8.67 1.06 -29.98
C GLN A 179 -9.18 0.71 -31.37
N VAL A 180 -10.48 0.47 -31.49
CA VAL A 180 -11.14 0.29 -32.79
C VAL A 180 -11.51 1.67 -33.33
N ASN A 181 -11.09 1.99 -34.56
CA ASN A 181 -11.49 3.24 -35.21
C ASN A 181 -13.03 3.32 -35.31
N GLU A 182 -13.60 4.53 -35.34
CA GLU A 182 -15.07 4.77 -35.47
C GLU A 182 -15.72 4.01 -36.65
N ALA A 183 -14.94 3.69 -37.69
CA ALA A 183 -15.36 2.91 -38.85
C ALA A 183 -15.33 1.37 -38.65
N GLY A 184 -15.04 0.87 -37.44
CA GLY A 184 -15.04 -0.56 -37.07
C GLY A 184 -13.99 -1.43 -37.76
N THR A 185 -13.16 -0.87 -38.64
CA THR A 185 -12.44 -1.64 -39.67
C THR A 185 -10.95 -1.84 -39.38
N ARG A 186 -10.35 -1.06 -38.49
CA ARG A 186 -8.92 -1.19 -38.15
C ARG A 186 -8.66 -0.79 -36.71
N ALA A 187 -8.10 -1.71 -35.92
CA ALA A 187 -7.57 -1.37 -34.62
C ALA A 187 -6.28 -0.54 -34.79
N VAL A 188 -6.17 0.59 -34.07
CA VAL A 188 -4.89 1.29 -33.94
C VAL A 188 -3.95 0.35 -33.22
N ARG A 189 -2.82 0.00 -33.85
CA ARG A 189 -1.87 -0.95 -33.30
C ARG A 189 -1.18 -0.31 -32.09
N THR A 190 -1.42 -0.84 -30.90
CA THR A 190 -0.67 -0.47 -29.71
C THR A 190 0.63 -1.29 -29.63
N ASP A 191 1.66 -0.73 -28.99
CA ASP A 191 2.89 -1.47 -28.68
C ASP A 191 2.75 -2.38 -27.46
N TRP A 192 1.55 -2.39 -26.86
CA TRP A 192 1.22 -3.16 -25.67
C TRP A 192 0.47 -4.44 -26.06
N GLU A 193 0.92 -5.56 -25.52
CA GLU A 193 0.14 -6.80 -25.45
C GLU A 193 -0.53 -6.88 -24.08
N GLN A 194 -1.75 -7.41 -24.03
CA GLN A 194 -2.52 -7.52 -22.80
C GLN A 194 -3.09 -8.92 -22.63
N TRP A 195 -3.22 -9.38 -21.39
CA TRP A 195 -3.85 -10.65 -21.04
C TRP A 195 -4.30 -10.64 -19.57
N GLU A 196 -5.16 -11.60 -19.21
CA GLU A 196 -5.47 -11.86 -17.81
C GLU A 196 -4.43 -12.81 -17.20
N PRO A 197 -4.01 -12.58 -15.94
CA PRO A 197 -3.09 -13.48 -15.24
C PRO A 197 -3.54 -14.94 -15.23
N TYR A 198 -2.56 -15.84 -15.24
CA TYR A 198 -2.68 -17.29 -15.08
C TYR A 198 -3.44 -18.02 -16.18
N GLN A 199 -3.67 -17.40 -17.34
CA GLN A 199 -4.36 -18.05 -18.48
C GLN A 199 -3.69 -19.34 -18.94
N ASP A 200 -2.36 -19.46 -18.77
CA ASP A 200 -1.61 -20.64 -19.18
C ASP A 200 -1.62 -21.76 -18.12
N PHE A 201 -2.14 -21.52 -16.92
CA PHE A 201 -2.15 -22.52 -15.84
C PHE A 201 -3.34 -23.47 -15.95
N SER A 202 -3.09 -24.76 -15.72
CA SER A 202 -4.16 -25.76 -15.63
C SER A 202 -5.03 -25.54 -14.38
N ALA A 203 -6.29 -25.98 -14.42
CA ALA A 203 -7.20 -25.92 -13.27
C ALA A 203 -6.60 -26.59 -12.02
N GLU A 204 -5.85 -27.67 -12.18
CA GLU A 204 -5.16 -28.33 -11.06
C GLU A 204 -4.07 -27.42 -10.45
N THR A 205 -3.31 -26.72 -11.28
CA THR A 205 -2.26 -25.79 -10.83
C THR A 205 -2.89 -24.59 -10.12
N LEU A 206 -3.95 -24.02 -10.71
CA LEU A 206 -4.70 -22.91 -10.13
C LEU A 206 -5.26 -23.25 -8.74
N SER A 207 -5.78 -24.47 -8.55
CA SER A 207 -6.32 -24.92 -7.25
C SER A 207 -5.29 -24.88 -6.10
N LYS A 208 -4.00 -24.99 -6.43
CA LYS A 208 -2.88 -24.96 -5.48
C LYS A 208 -2.16 -23.61 -5.46
N HIS A 209 -2.54 -22.70 -6.34
CA HIS A 209 -1.90 -21.40 -6.50
C HIS A 209 -2.56 -20.35 -5.60
N LEU A 210 -1.75 -19.55 -4.91
CA LEU A 210 -2.26 -18.54 -3.98
C LEU A 210 -3.07 -17.46 -4.70
N CYS A 211 -2.48 -16.82 -5.72
CA CYS A 211 -3.11 -15.66 -6.38
C CYS A 211 -4.18 -16.06 -7.41
N GLY A 212 -3.83 -16.90 -8.39
CA GLY A 212 -4.78 -17.49 -9.37
C GLY A 212 -5.79 -18.51 -8.82
N GLY A 213 -5.65 -18.96 -7.57
CA GLY A 213 -6.60 -19.85 -6.90
C GLY A 213 -7.31 -19.17 -5.75
N THR A 214 -6.75 -19.28 -4.54
CA THR A 214 -7.40 -18.85 -3.29
C THR A 214 -7.81 -17.37 -3.30
N LEU A 215 -6.96 -16.50 -3.84
CA LEU A 215 -7.20 -15.05 -3.91
C LEU A 215 -7.90 -14.63 -5.21
N ASN A 216 -8.26 -15.56 -6.09
CA ASN A 216 -8.90 -15.30 -7.38
C ASN A 216 -10.42 -15.09 -7.22
N ASN A 217 -10.82 -14.16 -6.35
CA ASN A 217 -12.22 -13.85 -6.05
C ASN A 217 -12.42 -12.33 -5.90
N PRO A 218 -13.66 -11.81 -6.04
CA PRO A 218 -13.94 -10.37 -6.03
C PRO A 218 -13.60 -9.68 -4.70
N ASN A 219 -13.55 -10.42 -3.59
CA ASN A 219 -13.16 -9.87 -2.29
C ASN A 219 -11.63 -9.84 -2.11
N ALA A 220 -10.85 -10.44 -3.01
CA ALA A 220 -9.40 -10.52 -2.95
C ALA A 220 -8.73 -9.84 -4.15
N LEU A 221 -8.15 -10.58 -5.10
CA LEU A 221 -7.48 -10.03 -6.29
C LEU A 221 -8.36 -10.05 -7.54
N GLY A 222 -9.62 -10.45 -7.40
CA GLY A 222 -10.45 -10.82 -8.53
C GLY A 222 -11.27 -9.72 -9.18
N LEU A 223 -11.15 -8.46 -8.74
CA LEU A 223 -11.90 -7.33 -9.31
C LEU A 223 -11.30 -6.86 -10.63
N VAL A 224 -10.12 -6.27 -10.59
CA VAL A 224 -9.35 -5.90 -11.77
C VAL A 224 -7.97 -6.51 -11.60
N HIS A 225 -7.56 -7.32 -12.59
CA HIS A 225 -6.23 -7.91 -12.62
C HIS A 225 -5.83 -8.10 -14.07
N LEU A 226 -5.20 -7.07 -14.66
CA LEU A 226 -4.80 -7.04 -16.06
C LEU A 226 -3.30 -6.81 -16.19
N VAL A 227 -2.66 -7.60 -17.05
CA VAL A 227 -1.24 -7.45 -17.35
C VAL A 227 -1.09 -6.85 -18.73
N PHE A 228 -0.26 -5.82 -18.81
CA PHE A 228 0.19 -5.20 -20.05
C PHE A 228 1.69 -5.39 -20.15
N ARG A 229 2.18 -5.83 -21.32
CA ARG A 229 3.61 -5.88 -21.61
C ARG A 229 3.92 -5.07 -22.85
N ASN A 230 4.95 -4.24 -22.73
CA ASN A 230 5.43 -3.48 -23.85
C ASN A 230 6.28 -4.39 -24.76
N ARG A 231 5.90 -4.49 -26.04
CA ARG A 231 6.58 -5.36 -27.01
C ARG A 231 7.99 -4.89 -27.37
N LEU A 232 8.29 -3.60 -27.19
CA LEU A 232 9.58 -2.99 -27.53
C LEU A 232 10.52 -2.96 -26.32
N THR A 233 10.04 -2.45 -25.18
CA THR A 233 10.88 -2.27 -23.98
C THR A 233 10.92 -3.52 -23.09
N GLY A 234 9.90 -4.38 -23.21
CA GLY A 234 9.69 -5.51 -22.29
C GLY A 234 9.24 -5.09 -20.89
N GLU A 235 8.88 -3.82 -20.67
CA GLU A 235 8.27 -3.35 -19.42
C GLU A 235 6.93 -4.04 -19.20
N ILE A 236 6.61 -4.32 -17.93
CA ILE A 236 5.31 -4.86 -17.53
C ILE A 236 4.59 -3.82 -16.68
N ILE A 237 3.32 -3.60 -17.02
CA ILE A 237 2.39 -2.82 -16.23
C ILE A 237 1.27 -3.77 -15.79
N LEU A 238 0.96 -3.78 -14.50
CA LEU A 238 -0.12 -4.53 -13.93
C LEU A 238 -1.15 -3.55 -13.38
N ALA A 239 -2.37 -3.61 -13.89
CA ALA A 239 -3.51 -2.88 -13.36
C ALA A 239 -4.24 -3.78 -12.37
N ILE A 240 -4.39 -3.32 -11.13
CA ILE A 240 -4.95 -4.13 -10.06
C ILE A 240 -5.90 -3.35 -9.17
N MET A 241 -7.01 -4.00 -8.79
CA MET A 241 -7.94 -3.52 -7.78
C MET A 241 -8.07 -4.56 -6.67
N PHE A 242 -7.75 -4.16 -5.45
CA PHE A 242 -7.83 -5.01 -4.28
C PHE A 242 -9.25 -5.03 -3.71
N GLY A 243 -9.81 -6.19 -3.43
CA GLY A 243 -11.06 -6.33 -2.70
C GLY A 243 -10.89 -6.16 -1.18
N ASP A 244 -12.01 -5.96 -0.48
CA ASP A 244 -12.00 -5.66 0.96
C ASP A 244 -11.41 -6.77 1.82
N GLY A 245 -11.51 -8.03 1.38
CA GLY A 245 -10.96 -9.21 2.04
C GLY A 245 -9.42 -9.26 2.05
N THR A 246 -8.75 -8.36 1.35
CA THR A 246 -7.29 -8.19 1.42
C THR A 246 -6.83 -7.26 2.54
N SER A 247 -7.77 -6.65 3.28
CA SER A 247 -7.46 -5.64 4.29
C SER A 247 -6.82 -6.24 5.53
N GLY A 248 -5.71 -5.65 5.98
CA GLY A 248 -5.03 -6.02 7.24
C GLY A 248 -5.47 -5.18 8.43
N TRP A 249 -5.88 -3.95 8.14
CA TRP A 249 -6.47 -2.99 9.06
C TRP A 249 -7.73 -2.42 8.36
N PRO A 250 -8.79 -1.99 9.06
CA PRO A 250 -10.02 -1.51 8.42
C PRO A 250 -9.78 -0.58 7.21
N SER A 251 -10.07 -1.09 6.01
CA SER A 251 -9.92 -0.36 4.73
C SER A 251 -8.50 0.08 4.36
N ILE A 252 -7.51 -0.67 4.87
CA ILE A 252 -6.12 -0.63 4.43
C ILE A 252 -5.69 -2.03 4.02
N VAL A 253 -5.28 -2.18 2.75
CA VAL A 253 -4.78 -3.44 2.18
C VAL A 253 -3.58 -3.93 2.99
N HIS A 254 -3.57 -5.21 3.33
CA HIS A 254 -2.50 -5.82 4.12
C HIS A 254 -1.15 -5.68 3.40
N GLY A 255 -0.10 -5.25 4.11
CA GLY A 255 1.23 -5.07 3.52
C GLY A 255 1.80 -6.35 2.89
N GLY A 256 1.46 -7.51 3.45
CA GLY A 256 1.79 -8.80 2.84
C GLY A 256 1.07 -9.05 1.50
N MET A 257 -0.17 -8.57 1.34
CA MET A 257 -0.88 -8.67 0.05
C MET A 257 -0.19 -7.82 -1.02
N LEU A 258 0.14 -6.58 -0.69
CA LEU A 258 0.92 -5.70 -1.56
C LEU A 258 2.26 -6.33 -1.92
N SER A 259 2.88 -7.00 -0.94
CA SER A 259 4.15 -7.69 -1.16
C SER A 259 4.03 -8.84 -2.14
N THR A 260 3.00 -9.66 -1.99
CA THR A 260 2.72 -10.78 -2.91
C THR A 260 2.53 -10.29 -4.34
N ILE A 261 1.76 -9.22 -4.56
CA ILE A 261 1.54 -8.67 -5.91
C ILE A 261 2.82 -8.10 -6.52
N MET A 262 3.61 -7.37 -5.73
CA MET A 262 4.88 -6.84 -6.23
C MET A 262 5.86 -7.98 -6.54
N ASP A 263 5.92 -9.02 -5.72
CA ASP A 263 6.74 -10.20 -5.98
C ASP A 263 6.32 -10.86 -7.29
N GLU A 264 5.03 -11.10 -7.48
CA GLU A 264 4.50 -11.76 -8.66
C GLU A 264 4.69 -10.94 -9.95
N ALA A 265 4.41 -9.64 -9.91
CA ALA A 265 4.62 -8.75 -11.05
C ALA A 265 6.09 -8.67 -11.46
N MET A 266 7.01 -8.65 -10.48
CA MET A 266 8.45 -8.68 -10.75
C MET A 266 8.97 -10.05 -11.19
N ALA A 267 8.46 -11.13 -10.60
CA ALA A 267 8.77 -12.51 -10.99
C ALA A 267 8.34 -12.78 -12.42
N ARG A 268 7.19 -12.26 -12.83
CA ARG A 268 6.67 -12.30 -14.20
C ARG A 268 7.64 -11.68 -15.20
N LEU A 269 8.13 -10.48 -14.91
CA LEU A 269 9.14 -9.86 -15.76
C LEU A 269 10.41 -10.72 -15.81
N ALA A 270 10.88 -11.22 -14.67
CA ALA A 270 12.10 -12.03 -14.62
C ALA A 270 11.95 -13.33 -15.43
N ALA A 271 10.88 -14.09 -15.21
CA ALA A 271 10.60 -15.35 -15.88
C ALA A 271 10.44 -15.18 -17.40
N LEU A 272 9.76 -14.13 -17.87
CA LEU A 272 9.64 -13.86 -19.32
C LEU A 272 10.97 -13.51 -19.99
N ASN A 273 12.00 -13.14 -19.21
CA ASN A 273 13.32 -12.83 -19.74
C ASN A 273 14.36 -13.94 -19.55
N PHE A 274 14.12 -14.89 -18.65
CA PHE A 274 14.97 -16.06 -18.51
C PHE A 274 14.65 -17.09 -19.60
N SER A 275 15.70 -17.73 -20.14
CA SER A 275 15.57 -18.81 -21.13
C SER A 275 14.76 -20.00 -20.61
N ALA A 276 14.80 -20.27 -19.30
CA ALA A 276 14.04 -21.32 -18.64
C ALA A 276 12.55 -20.97 -18.42
N ASN A 277 12.12 -19.74 -18.70
CA ASN A 277 10.74 -19.26 -18.49
C ASN A 277 10.20 -19.52 -17.07
N THR A 278 11.08 -19.38 -16.08
CA THR A 278 10.78 -19.55 -14.66
C THR A 278 11.71 -18.66 -13.84
N ALA A 279 11.27 -18.24 -12.66
CA ALA A 279 12.05 -17.43 -11.75
C ALA A 279 11.66 -17.72 -10.30
N VAL A 280 12.64 -17.73 -9.39
CA VAL A 280 12.39 -17.74 -7.95
C VAL A 280 12.96 -16.48 -7.31
N THR A 281 12.25 -15.97 -6.31
CA THR A 281 12.66 -14.77 -5.57
C THR A 281 13.79 -15.11 -4.60
N ALA A 282 14.97 -14.52 -4.82
CA ALA A 282 16.11 -14.64 -3.90
C ALA A 282 16.15 -13.50 -2.88
N ARG A 283 15.72 -12.30 -3.28
CA ARG A 283 15.62 -11.15 -2.39
C ARG A 283 14.47 -10.26 -2.83
N LEU A 284 13.72 -9.75 -1.86
CA LEU A 284 12.65 -8.80 -2.07
C LEU A 284 12.77 -7.69 -1.02
N SER A 285 12.89 -6.45 -1.46
CA SER A 285 12.96 -5.26 -0.60
C SER A 285 11.83 -4.33 -1.00
N MET A 286 11.10 -3.81 -0.01
CA MET A 286 9.95 -2.93 -0.25
C MET A 286 9.95 -1.74 0.69
N ASP A 287 9.55 -0.60 0.14
CA ASP A 287 9.40 0.67 0.84
C ASP A 287 7.94 1.14 0.73
N PHE A 288 7.15 0.91 1.79
CA PHE A 288 5.76 1.35 1.90
C PHE A 288 5.69 2.84 2.22
N LYS A 289 5.10 3.64 1.32
CA LYS A 289 5.06 5.10 1.44
C LYS A 289 3.69 5.62 1.87
N ILE A 290 2.63 5.11 1.25
CA ILE A 290 1.25 5.58 1.44
C ILE A 290 0.34 4.36 1.66
N PRO A 291 -0.60 4.40 2.61
CA PRO A 291 -1.56 3.32 2.82
C PRO A 291 -2.46 3.13 1.58
N VAL A 292 -2.54 1.88 1.11
CA VAL A 292 -3.38 1.45 -0.01
C VAL A 292 -4.77 1.10 0.52
N SER A 293 -5.82 1.62 -0.11
CA SER A 293 -7.20 1.32 0.23
C SER A 293 -7.81 0.36 -0.80
N PRO A 294 -8.69 -0.57 -0.38
CA PRO A 294 -9.35 -1.47 -1.31
C PRO A 294 -10.32 -0.72 -2.23
N ARG A 295 -10.74 -1.39 -3.30
CA ARG A 295 -11.67 -0.94 -4.35
C ARG A 295 -11.25 0.30 -5.13
N MET A 296 -9.95 0.61 -5.09
CA MET A 296 -9.33 1.61 -5.94
C MET A 296 -8.40 0.94 -6.94
N LEU A 297 -8.22 1.55 -8.11
CA LEU A 297 -7.28 1.05 -9.11
C LEU A 297 -5.85 1.47 -8.75
N TYR A 298 -4.94 0.52 -8.79
CA TYR A 298 -3.51 0.73 -8.63
C TYR A 298 -2.77 0.25 -9.88
N ILE A 299 -1.75 1.01 -10.26
CA ILE A 299 -0.91 0.69 -11.42
C ILE A 299 0.47 0.29 -10.93
N VAL A 300 0.82 -0.98 -11.11
CA VAL A 300 2.14 -1.52 -10.79
C VAL A 300 3.00 -1.50 -12.04
N ARG A 301 4.07 -0.72 -12.04
CA ARG A 301 5.04 -0.64 -13.14
C ARG A 301 6.29 -1.40 -12.76
N VAL A 302 6.75 -2.25 -13.66
CA VAL A 302 7.87 -3.14 -13.44
C VAL A 302 8.84 -3.07 -14.61
N ASN A 303 10.10 -2.77 -14.31
CA ASN A 303 11.15 -2.65 -15.30
C ASN A 303 12.45 -3.35 -14.86
N LYS A 304 13.26 -3.72 -15.85
CA LYS A 304 14.60 -4.26 -15.61
C LYS A 304 15.48 -3.17 -15.00
N VAL A 305 16.31 -3.53 -14.03
CA VAL A 305 17.38 -2.63 -13.55
C VAL A 305 18.54 -2.73 -14.53
N LEU A 306 19.08 -1.58 -14.95
CA LEU A 306 20.15 -1.48 -15.94
C LEU A 306 21.38 -2.36 -15.59
N PRO A 307 22.10 -2.90 -16.59
CA PRO A 307 23.22 -3.84 -16.39
C PRO A 307 24.38 -3.28 -15.55
N GLU A 308 24.50 -1.96 -15.46
CA GLU A 308 25.53 -1.27 -14.66
C GLU A 308 25.43 -1.62 -13.17
N TYR A 309 24.23 -1.91 -12.66
CA TYR A 309 24.02 -2.42 -11.29
C TYR A 309 24.17 -3.94 -11.17
N GLN A 310 24.19 -4.68 -12.28
CA GLN A 310 24.38 -6.13 -12.30
C GLN A 310 25.87 -6.52 -12.24
N LYS A 311 26.77 -5.61 -12.62
CA LYS A 311 28.23 -5.82 -12.63
C LYS A 311 28.89 -5.45 -11.29
N GLN A 312 28.72 -6.31 -10.28
CA GLN A 312 29.58 -6.30 -9.07
C GLN A 312 30.33 -7.63 -8.86
N GLY A 313 30.46 -8.48 -9.88
CA GLY A 313 31.27 -9.69 -9.81
C GLY A 313 31.89 -10.02 -11.16
N SER A 314 33.16 -10.41 -11.15
CA SER A 314 34.01 -10.77 -12.29
C SER A 314 33.62 -12.09 -13.00
N ASP A 315 32.37 -12.52 -12.90
CA ASP A 315 31.90 -13.78 -13.46
C ASP A 315 30.91 -13.53 -14.60
N GLU A 316 31.45 -13.48 -15.81
CA GLU A 316 30.67 -13.30 -17.05
C GLU A 316 29.66 -14.45 -17.30
N ASP A 317 29.81 -15.59 -16.61
CA ASP A 317 28.91 -16.77 -16.70
C ASP A 317 27.71 -16.74 -15.72
N LYS A 318 27.58 -15.70 -14.87
CA LYS A 318 26.57 -15.67 -13.77
C LYS A 318 25.38 -14.72 -13.99
N THR A 319 25.32 -14.01 -15.11
CA THR A 319 24.27 -13.01 -15.41
C THR A 319 22.98 -13.60 -15.97
N ASP A 320 23.02 -14.69 -16.74
CA ASP A 320 21.80 -15.20 -17.42
C ASP A 320 20.78 -15.85 -16.47
N ARG A 321 21.18 -16.16 -15.22
CA ARG A 321 20.31 -16.79 -14.20
C ARG A 321 20.01 -15.88 -13.03
N LYS A 322 20.34 -14.59 -13.12
CA LYS A 322 20.11 -13.62 -12.05
C LYS A 322 19.64 -12.30 -12.66
N MET A 323 18.50 -11.81 -12.20
CA MET A 323 17.94 -10.56 -12.70
C MET A 323 17.51 -9.67 -11.54
N TRP A 324 18.04 -8.45 -11.54
CA TRP A 324 17.51 -7.38 -10.70
C TRP A 324 16.35 -6.71 -11.40
N VAL A 325 15.23 -6.64 -10.70
CA VAL A 325 13.99 -6.02 -11.14
C VAL A 325 13.61 -4.91 -10.15
N ALA A 326 13.14 -3.79 -10.68
CA ALA A 326 12.57 -2.71 -9.89
C ALA A 326 11.09 -2.58 -10.25
N GLY A 327 10.27 -2.33 -9.24
CA GLY A 327 8.85 -2.07 -9.40
C GLY A 327 8.42 -0.88 -8.56
N ARG A 328 7.35 -0.21 -9.01
CA ARG A 328 6.64 0.79 -8.20
C ARG A 328 5.15 0.64 -8.40
N MET A 329 4.38 0.91 -7.36
CA MET A 329 2.92 0.99 -7.42
C MET A 329 2.51 2.45 -7.34
N GLU A 330 1.67 2.86 -8.27
CA GLU A 330 1.07 4.20 -8.37
C GLU A 330 -0.40 4.09 -7.93
N GLY A 331 -0.83 5.03 -7.10
CA GLY A 331 -2.24 5.17 -6.70
C GLY A 331 -3.09 5.86 -7.76
N PRO A 332 -4.40 6.02 -7.50
CA PRO A 332 -5.32 6.72 -8.40
C PRO A 332 -4.92 8.17 -8.71
N ASP A 333 -4.24 8.83 -7.77
CA ASP A 333 -3.71 10.19 -7.87
C ASP A 333 -2.35 10.26 -8.60
N GLY A 334 -1.81 9.11 -9.04
CA GLY A 334 -0.48 8.98 -9.62
C GLY A 334 0.66 9.04 -8.59
N ALA A 335 0.36 9.16 -7.29
CA ALA A 335 1.40 9.14 -6.26
C ALA A 335 1.99 7.74 -6.12
N THR A 336 3.30 7.65 -5.90
CA THR A 336 3.95 6.36 -5.64
C THR A 336 3.63 5.90 -4.22
N VAL A 337 2.82 4.85 -4.11
CA VAL A 337 2.39 4.29 -2.81
C VAL A 337 3.38 3.27 -2.27
N LEU A 338 4.11 2.58 -3.16
CA LEU A 338 5.04 1.51 -2.83
C LEU A 338 6.18 1.46 -3.86
N GLU A 339 7.40 1.25 -3.39
CA GLU A 339 8.55 0.91 -4.25
C GLU A 339 9.11 -0.44 -3.85
N ALA A 340 9.56 -1.22 -4.82
CA ALA A 340 10.13 -2.54 -4.60
C ALA A 340 11.37 -2.78 -5.46
N ARG A 341 12.31 -3.56 -4.91
CA ARG A 341 13.48 -4.08 -5.63
C ARG A 341 13.61 -5.57 -5.34
N GLY A 342 13.64 -6.37 -6.39
CA GLY A 342 13.75 -7.82 -6.32
C GLY A 342 14.99 -8.36 -7.03
N LEU A 343 15.58 -9.40 -6.48
CA LEU A 343 16.55 -10.26 -7.16
C LEU A 343 15.90 -11.61 -7.43
N PHE A 344 15.77 -11.95 -8.71
CA PHE A 344 15.18 -13.20 -9.17
C PHE A 344 16.27 -14.09 -9.75
N VAL A 345 16.17 -15.39 -9.50
CA VAL A 345 17.18 -16.37 -9.94
C VAL A 345 16.55 -17.62 -10.53
N VAL A 346 17.31 -18.34 -11.35
CA VAL A 346 16.96 -19.69 -11.80
C VAL A 346 17.84 -20.70 -11.05
N PRO A 347 17.27 -21.60 -10.22
CA PRO A 347 18.04 -22.58 -9.46
C PRO A 347 18.80 -23.56 -10.35
N LYS A 348 19.93 -24.08 -9.82
CA LYS A 348 20.75 -25.07 -10.53
C LYS A 348 20.32 -26.48 -10.15
N GLY A 349 20.33 -27.39 -11.12
CA GLY A 349 20.15 -28.82 -10.87
C GLY A 349 18.71 -29.25 -10.59
N VAL A 350 17.73 -28.36 -10.79
CA VAL A 350 16.30 -28.64 -10.65
C VAL A 350 15.62 -28.35 -11.98
N HIS A 351 14.93 -29.35 -12.53
CA HIS A 351 14.09 -29.14 -13.70
C HIS A 351 12.78 -28.47 -13.27
N MET A 352 12.61 -27.20 -13.59
CA MET A 352 11.40 -26.44 -13.32
C MET A 352 10.50 -26.43 -14.55
N GLN A 353 9.20 -26.57 -14.35
CA GLN A 353 8.25 -26.39 -15.44
C GLN A 353 8.22 -24.91 -15.86
N PRO A 354 8.26 -24.61 -17.16
CA PRO A 354 8.02 -23.27 -17.68
C PRO A 354 6.66 -22.74 -17.22
N LEU A 355 6.59 -21.47 -16.87
CA LEU A 355 5.35 -20.85 -16.37
C LEU A 355 4.39 -20.47 -17.51
N GLY A 356 4.87 -20.32 -18.74
CA GLY A 356 4.09 -19.86 -19.88
C GLY A 356 4.39 -18.40 -20.24
N LYS A 357 3.67 -17.88 -21.23
CA LYS A 357 3.76 -16.48 -21.67
C LYS A 357 2.76 -15.58 -20.95
N HIS A 358 1.60 -16.12 -20.58
CA HIS A 358 0.46 -15.40 -20.02
C HIS A 358 0.13 -15.75 -18.56
N PHE A 359 0.94 -16.59 -17.93
CA PHE A 359 1.50 -16.35 -16.60
C PHE A 359 0.59 -16.04 -15.42
#